data_AF-A0AAD5UJY9-F1
#
_entry.id   AF-A0AAD5UJY9-F1
#
_cell.length_a   1.000
_cell.length_b   1.000
_cell.length_c   1.000
_cell.angle_alpha   90.00
_cell.angle_beta   90.00
_cell.angle_gamma   90.00
#
_symmetry.space_group_name_H-M   'P 1'
#
loop_
_entity.id
_entity.type
_entity.pdbx_description
1 polymer ?
#
loop_
_entity_poly.entity_id
_entity_poly.type
_entity_poly.pdbx_seq_one_letter_code
_entity_poly.pdbx_strand_id
1 'polypeptide(L)'
;MDGFAADLIPVKEVLNKYGVVLIPECNQGRTNGGIQEGGERLYQFITQEIQKYNSKYLSLVCHGLGGLYARYAIKLLHQQNIIPGDVTPLNFITIATHHLGSRYYYNTLGKDLQTFVFGIILGQTGKELLLRDDEENPILLQMAKREYLEALHLFEKRVTYSYCKSNSSSQYRTSSLKRRSTLNLAGQKPIDTSQPHIVVDSEADMVADPEEDNHENEILNALDRLEWKRMAIVSGKSFFSSLDISKSEFWKTKNAFPVIQSIATQFESHVVDLKETEKPASPPTGDVHLVVLIHGLDGFNTDMAFIGARLKSRFPSPLFKILAPECNHGRTYDGILAGATRIYACVQEEIKQTNVKFISIIGHSLGGMYGRCLIGLMYQDGLIPNKIQPINYISLATPHLGSREHGKIFGENVTSAVLGTFIGNTGKGWQY
;
A
#
# COMPACT_ATOMS: atom_id res chain seq x y z
N MET A 1 -8.41 20.27 -11.08
CA MET A 1 -9.35 19.91 -10.01
C MET A 1 -9.99 18.62 -10.51
N ASP A 2 -9.48 17.43 -10.19
CA ASP A 2 -9.62 16.67 -8.94
C ASP A 2 -8.50 15.61 -8.81
N GLY A 3 -7.29 16.02 -8.44
CA GLY A 3 -6.09 15.21 -8.72
C GLY A 3 -5.37 14.55 -7.54
N PHE A 4 -5.58 14.98 -6.28
CA PHE A 4 -4.69 14.60 -5.18
C PHE A 4 -5.36 13.85 -4.01
N ALA A 5 -6.69 13.83 -3.92
CA ALA A 5 -7.40 13.05 -2.90
C ALA A 5 -7.49 11.54 -3.22
N ALA A 6 -7.10 11.14 -4.44
CA ALA A 6 -7.26 9.78 -4.95
C ALA A 6 -6.08 8.84 -4.65
N ASP A 7 -4.92 9.37 -4.23
CA ASP A 7 -3.67 8.62 -4.08
C ASP A 7 -3.83 7.46 -3.08
N LEU A 8 -4.44 7.70 -1.92
CA LEU A 8 -4.47 6.71 -0.84
C LEU A 8 -5.81 5.96 -0.73
N ILE A 9 -6.71 6.07 -1.71
CA ILE A 9 -7.98 5.31 -1.71
C ILE A 9 -7.72 3.79 -1.67
N PRO A 10 -6.85 3.22 -2.51
CA PRO A 10 -6.56 1.79 -2.47
C PRO A 10 -5.88 1.36 -1.16
N VAL A 11 -5.04 2.23 -0.57
CA VAL A 11 -4.45 2.02 0.76
C VAL A 11 -5.55 1.98 1.83
N LYS A 12 -6.48 2.94 1.81
CA LYS A 12 -7.62 2.98 2.73
C LYS A 12 -8.46 1.71 2.66
N GLU A 13 -8.75 1.22 1.46
CA GLU A 13 -9.55 0.01 1.28
C GLU A 13 -8.92 -1.22 1.95
N VAL A 14 -7.60 -1.36 1.87
CA VAL A 14 -6.86 -2.44 2.53
C VAL A 14 -6.75 -2.22 4.04
N LEU A 15 -6.56 -0.98 4.49
CA LEU A 15 -6.37 -0.65 5.90
C LEU A 15 -7.69 -0.60 6.71
N ASN A 16 -8.86 -0.51 6.06
CA ASN A 16 -10.17 -0.49 6.75
C ASN A 16 -10.40 -1.72 7.66
N LYS A 17 -9.67 -2.82 7.45
CA LYS A 17 -9.74 -4.00 8.33
C LYS A 17 -9.00 -3.83 9.67
N TYR A 18 -8.21 -2.76 9.82
CA TYR A 18 -7.38 -2.47 10.99
C TYR A 18 -7.89 -1.29 11.83
N GLY A 19 -8.91 -0.56 11.36
CA GLY A 19 -9.50 0.56 12.08
C GLY A 19 -10.28 1.50 11.17
N VAL A 20 -10.73 2.62 11.74
CA VAL A 20 -11.37 3.71 10.98
C VAL A 20 -10.29 4.44 10.18
N VAL A 21 -10.35 4.36 8.84
CA VAL A 21 -9.39 5.02 7.97
C VAL A 21 -10.00 6.26 7.31
N LEU A 22 -9.37 7.40 7.56
CA LEU A 22 -9.80 8.71 7.10
C LEU A 22 -8.79 9.27 6.08
N ILE A 23 -9.29 9.97 5.06
CA ILE A 23 -8.47 10.72 4.11
C ILE A 23 -8.77 12.20 4.36
N PRO A 24 -7.86 12.97 4.99
CA PRO A 24 -8.12 14.37 5.30
C PRO A 24 -8.16 15.22 4.03
N GLU A 25 -9.27 15.93 3.82
CA GLU A 25 -9.40 16.91 2.72
C GLU A 25 -8.94 18.32 3.12
N CYS A 26 -8.51 18.51 4.38
CA CYS A 26 -8.15 19.80 4.96
C CYS A 26 -7.03 20.57 4.22
N ASN A 27 -6.22 19.88 3.42
CA ASN A 27 -5.15 20.46 2.61
C ASN A 27 -5.42 20.42 1.09
N GLN A 28 -6.59 19.95 0.67
CA GLN A 28 -6.94 19.83 -0.75
C GLN A 28 -6.96 21.20 -1.43
N GLY A 29 -6.13 21.35 -2.46
CA GLY A 29 -5.97 22.62 -3.20
C GLY A 29 -5.25 23.74 -2.43
N ARG A 30 -4.75 23.48 -1.21
CA ARG A 30 -4.13 24.49 -0.32
C ARG A 30 -2.66 24.17 0.00
N THR A 31 -1.97 23.50 -0.91
CA THR A 31 -0.60 23.00 -0.70
C THR A 31 0.49 24.05 -0.88
N ASN A 32 0.16 25.29 -1.25
CA ASN A 32 1.09 26.39 -1.48
C ASN A 32 1.27 27.33 -0.27
N GLY A 33 0.46 27.15 0.79
CA GLY A 33 0.45 28.03 1.97
C GLY A 33 1.57 27.79 3.00
N GLY A 34 2.37 26.72 2.82
CA GLY A 34 3.45 26.34 3.73
C GLY A 34 3.14 25.11 4.59
N ILE A 35 4.20 24.51 5.12
CA ILE A 35 4.21 23.32 5.96
C ILE A 35 3.53 23.59 7.30
N GLN A 36 3.75 24.76 7.88
CA GLN A 36 3.09 25.17 9.12
C GLN A 36 1.56 25.23 8.95
N GLU A 37 1.06 26.02 8.00
CA GLU A 37 -0.39 26.18 7.81
C GLU A 37 -1.05 24.83 7.44
N GLY A 38 -0.37 24.01 6.63
CA GLY A 38 -0.85 22.67 6.31
C GLY A 38 -0.83 21.69 7.49
N GLY A 39 0.15 21.82 8.37
CA GLY A 39 0.26 21.07 9.61
C GLY A 39 -0.80 21.46 10.64
N GLU A 40 -1.09 22.74 10.81
CA GLU A 40 -2.15 23.24 11.70
C GLU A 40 -3.53 22.76 11.26
N ARG A 41 -3.83 22.80 9.95
CA ARG A 41 -5.07 22.25 9.40
C ARG A 41 -5.21 20.74 9.64
N LEU A 42 -4.12 20.00 9.47
CA LEU A 42 -4.09 18.56 9.73
C LEU A 42 -4.26 18.26 11.23
N TYR A 43 -3.61 19.04 12.10
CA TYR A 43 -3.77 18.94 13.56
C TYR A 43 -5.22 19.14 14.00
N GLN A 44 -5.89 20.17 13.48
CA GLN A 44 -7.31 20.43 13.78
C GLN A 44 -8.19 19.26 13.33
N PHE A 45 -7.98 18.76 12.12
CA PHE A 45 -8.69 17.60 11.60
C PHE A 45 -8.50 16.35 12.47
N ILE A 46 -7.25 16.01 12.82
CA ILE A 46 -6.93 14.84 13.64
C ILE A 46 -7.61 14.95 15.01
N THR A 47 -7.53 16.11 15.65
CA THR A 47 -8.10 16.34 16.99
C THR A 47 -9.62 16.17 16.99
N GLN A 48 -10.31 16.71 15.98
CA GLN A 48 -11.76 16.57 15.84
C GLN A 48 -12.17 15.10 15.63
N GLU A 49 -11.46 14.37 14.78
CA GLU A 49 -11.81 12.99 14.46
C GLU A 49 -11.45 12.01 15.60
N ILE A 50 -10.38 12.27 16.37
CA ILE A 50 -10.07 11.54 17.61
C ILE A 50 -11.24 11.62 18.59
N GLN A 51 -11.77 12.83 18.83
CA GLN A 51 -12.90 13.03 19.72
C GLN A 51 -14.17 12.36 19.19
N LYS A 52 -14.46 12.55 17.91
CA LYS A 52 -15.66 12.00 17.24
C LYS A 52 -15.72 10.48 17.27
N TYR A 53 -14.59 9.80 17.10
CA TYR A 53 -14.54 8.33 17.13
C TYR A 53 -14.14 7.74 18.48
N ASN A 54 -13.86 8.58 19.48
CA ASN A 54 -13.30 8.15 20.77
C ASN A 54 -12.10 7.20 20.58
N SER A 55 -11.19 7.60 19.68
CA SER A 55 -10.06 6.77 19.26
C SER A 55 -9.08 6.56 20.40
N LYS A 56 -8.56 5.33 20.56
CA LYS A 56 -7.47 5.02 21.52
C LYS A 56 -6.08 5.03 20.90
N TYR A 57 -6.02 4.84 19.59
CA TYR A 57 -4.78 4.67 18.85
C TYR A 57 -4.76 5.61 17.65
N LEU A 58 -3.56 6.11 17.33
CA LEU A 58 -3.34 6.96 16.16
C LEU A 58 -2.27 6.33 15.26
N SER A 59 -2.58 6.21 13.97
CA SER A 59 -1.60 5.87 12.94
C SER A 59 -1.75 6.85 11.79
N LEU A 60 -0.62 7.26 11.21
CA LEU A 60 -0.55 8.23 10.13
C LEU A 60 0.17 7.59 8.95
N VAL A 61 -0.50 7.54 7.81
CA VAL A 61 0.07 7.12 6.52
C VAL A 61 0.09 8.33 5.61
N CYS A 62 1.29 8.77 5.26
CA CYS A 62 1.52 10.06 4.65
C CYS A 62 2.23 9.91 3.31
N HIS A 63 1.82 10.70 2.32
CA HIS A 63 2.43 10.74 1.00
C HIS A 63 2.95 12.14 0.69
N GLY A 64 4.18 12.25 0.18
CA GLY A 64 4.79 13.51 -0.24
C GLY A 64 4.77 14.59 0.86
N LEU A 65 4.18 15.75 0.56
CA LEU A 65 4.02 16.87 1.52
C LEU A 65 3.23 16.48 2.77
N GLY A 66 2.35 15.48 2.69
CA GLY A 66 1.57 15.01 3.84
C GLY A 66 2.43 14.57 5.00
N GLY A 67 3.65 14.04 4.75
CA GLY A 67 4.57 13.64 5.82
C GLY A 67 5.16 14.83 6.56
N LEU A 68 5.36 15.96 5.88
CA LEU A 68 5.84 17.21 6.49
C LEU A 68 4.73 17.88 7.31
N TYR A 69 3.50 17.95 6.76
CA TYR A 69 2.34 18.41 7.51
C TYR A 69 2.11 17.56 8.77
N ALA A 70 2.25 16.23 8.65
CA ALA A 70 2.12 15.32 9.78
C ALA A 70 3.20 15.56 10.85
N ARG A 71 4.47 15.74 10.48
CA ARG A 71 5.54 16.09 11.45
C ARG A 71 5.21 17.36 12.23
N TYR A 72 4.67 18.37 11.57
CA TYR A 72 4.24 19.60 12.23
C TYR A 72 3.03 19.37 13.15
N ALA A 73 2.01 18.65 12.67
CA ALA A 73 0.83 18.31 13.45
C ALA A 73 1.17 17.45 14.68
N ILE A 74 2.07 16.49 14.55
CA ILE A 74 2.55 15.60 15.63
C ILE A 74 3.15 16.41 16.79
N LYS A 75 3.94 17.44 16.48
CA LYS A 75 4.47 18.37 17.51
C LYS A 75 3.34 19.09 18.24
N LEU A 76 2.31 19.56 17.54
CA LEU A 76 1.16 20.20 18.17
C LEU A 76 0.34 19.21 19.02
N LEU A 77 0.09 18.00 18.53
CA LEU A 77 -0.59 16.94 19.29
C LEU A 77 0.16 16.62 20.59
N HIS A 78 1.49 16.55 20.53
CA HIS A 78 2.33 16.31 21.71
C HIS A 78 2.28 17.47 22.70
N GLN A 79 2.37 18.72 22.22
CA GLN A 79 2.30 19.92 23.06
C GLN A 79 0.97 20.05 23.82
N GLN A 80 -0.13 19.57 23.21
CA GLN A 80 -1.45 19.55 23.84
C GLN A 80 -1.71 18.29 24.67
N ASN A 81 -0.70 17.44 24.86
CA ASN A 81 -0.80 16.16 25.56
C ASN A 81 -1.86 15.20 24.96
N ILE A 82 -2.24 15.39 23.69
CA ILE A 82 -3.14 14.47 22.97
C ILE A 82 -2.40 13.16 22.68
N ILE A 83 -1.12 13.25 22.32
CA ILE A 83 -0.21 12.09 22.30
C ILE A 83 0.90 12.29 23.34
N PRO A 84 1.23 11.28 24.17
CA PRO A 84 0.57 9.97 24.29
C PRO A 84 -0.66 9.99 25.21
N GLY A 85 -1.12 11.16 25.68
CA GLY A 85 -2.12 11.26 26.75
C GLY A 85 -3.51 10.73 26.36
N ASP A 86 -4.15 11.34 25.38
CA ASP A 86 -5.50 10.92 24.94
C ASP A 86 -5.45 9.68 24.04
N VAL A 87 -4.45 9.60 23.15
CA VAL A 87 -4.28 8.49 22.21
C VAL A 87 -2.84 8.00 22.17
N THR A 88 -2.67 6.69 21.98
CA THR A 88 -1.36 6.07 21.81
C THR A 88 -0.94 6.11 20.32
N PRO A 89 0.16 6.78 19.96
CA PRO A 89 0.66 6.80 18.58
C PRO A 89 1.36 5.48 18.23
N LEU A 90 0.87 4.78 17.20
CA LEU A 90 1.40 3.47 16.78
C LEU A 90 2.33 3.57 15.57
N ASN A 91 1.81 4.01 14.43
CA ASN A 91 2.54 4.01 13.16
C ASN A 91 2.66 5.42 12.58
N PHE A 92 3.88 5.85 12.27
CA PHE A 92 4.17 6.99 11.41
C PHE A 92 4.83 6.48 10.13
N ILE A 93 4.04 6.38 9.06
CA ILE A 93 4.46 5.82 7.77
C ILE A 93 4.51 6.94 6.76
N THR A 94 5.64 7.11 6.09
CA THR A 94 5.81 8.12 5.04
C THR A 94 6.21 7.48 3.72
N ILE A 95 5.65 7.97 2.62
CA ILE A 95 5.87 7.47 1.27
C ILE A 95 6.32 8.66 0.44
N ALA A 96 7.49 8.56 -0.19
CA ALA A 96 8.06 9.62 -1.04
C ALA A 96 8.05 11.04 -0.40
N THR A 97 8.16 11.11 0.94
CA THR A 97 8.15 12.39 1.67
C THR A 97 9.52 13.05 1.58
N HIS A 98 9.56 14.36 1.32
CA HIS A 98 10.81 15.11 1.18
C HIS A 98 11.31 15.59 2.54
N HIS A 99 11.70 14.68 3.43
CA HIS A 99 12.04 14.99 4.82
C HIS A 99 13.23 15.94 4.99
N LEU A 100 14.18 15.90 4.04
CA LEU A 100 15.37 16.75 3.98
C LEU A 100 15.18 17.97 3.07
N GLY A 101 13.98 18.14 2.49
CA GLY A 101 13.74 19.10 1.42
C GLY A 101 14.07 18.54 0.02
N SER A 102 14.12 19.46 -0.95
CA SER A 102 14.18 19.16 -2.38
C SER A 102 15.28 19.93 -3.13
N ARG A 103 16.29 20.48 -2.44
CA ARG A 103 17.36 21.29 -3.05
C ARG A 103 18.08 20.56 -4.19
N TYR A 104 18.39 19.27 -4.02
CA TYR A 104 19.14 18.47 -5.00
C TYR A 104 18.31 18.04 -6.23
N TYR A 105 16.97 18.06 -6.16
CA TYR A 105 16.11 17.57 -7.25
C TYR A 105 16.20 18.39 -8.55
N TYR A 106 16.80 19.58 -8.51
CA TYR A 106 16.72 20.51 -9.63
C TYR A 106 18.06 21.02 -10.18
N ASN A 107 19.19 20.34 -9.93
CA ASN A 107 20.53 20.77 -10.41
C ASN A 107 20.71 20.87 -11.95
N THR A 108 19.69 20.62 -12.77
CA THR A 108 19.72 20.77 -14.23
C THR A 108 19.27 22.14 -14.76
N LEU A 109 18.72 23.06 -13.95
CA LEU A 109 18.10 24.31 -14.44
C LEU A 109 18.71 25.63 -13.94
N GLY A 110 19.77 25.59 -13.11
CA GLY A 110 20.40 26.80 -12.52
C GLY A 110 19.68 27.35 -11.28
N LYS A 111 20.43 27.69 -10.22
CA LYS A 111 19.92 27.96 -8.86
C LYS A 111 18.90 29.11 -8.76
N ASP A 112 19.01 30.13 -9.61
CA ASP A 112 18.14 31.32 -9.56
C ASP A 112 16.79 31.10 -10.27
N LEU A 113 16.82 30.43 -11.42
CA LEU A 113 15.61 30.06 -12.16
C LEU A 113 14.74 29.05 -11.38
N GLN A 114 15.37 28.15 -10.63
CA GLN A 114 14.68 27.17 -9.77
C GLN A 114 13.88 27.85 -8.65
N THR A 115 14.49 28.81 -7.97
CA THR A 115 13.89 29.54 -6.84
C THR A 115 12.71 30.37 -7.32
N PHE A 116 12.87 31.01 -8.48
CA PHE A 116 11.81 31.75 -9.14
C PHE A 116 10.65 30.84 -9.53
N VAL A 117 10.90 29.75 -10.25
CA VAL A 117 9.86 28.83 -10.73
C VAL A 117 9.14 28.12 -9.57
N PHE A 118 9.88 27.62 -8.58
CA PHE A 118 9.28 26.87 -7.47
C PHE A 118 8.58 27.77 -6.45
N GLY A 119 9.16 28.95 -6.15
CA GLY A 119 8.53 29.95 -5.29
C GLY A 119 7.26 30.54 -5.90
N ILE A 120 7.18 30.65 -7.23
CA ILE A 120 5.95 31.10 -7.92
C ILE A 120 4.92 29.97 -8.04
N ILE A 121 5.33 28.74 -8.40
CA ILE A 121 4.40 27.62 -8.63
C ILE A 121 3.87 27.01 -7.33
N LEU A 122 4.69 26.93 -6.29
CA LEU A 122 4.35 26.28 -5.01
C LEU A 122 4.29 27.25 -3.81
N GLY A 123 4.43 28.56 -4.05
CA GLY A 123 4.29 29.57 -3.01
C GLY A 123 5.28 29.40 -1.86
N GLN A 124 4.77 29.55 -0.64
CA GLN A 124 5.56 29.43 0.60
C GLN A 124 6.13 28.02 0.77
N THR A 125 5.34 26.98 0.50
CA THR A 125 5.77 25.58 0.56
C THR A 125 6.97 25.31 -0.35
N GLY A 126 7.02 25.95 -1.52
CA GLY A 126 8.15 25.84 -2.44
C GLY A 126 9.46 26.39 -1.84
N LYS A 127 9.38 27.54 -1.16
CA LYS A 127 10.54 28.13 -0.46
C LYS A 127 11.02 27.24 0.67
N GLU A 128 10.10 26.70 1.46
CA GLU A 128 10.40 25.80 2.59
C GLU A 128 11.02 24.47 2.15
N LEU A 129 10.52 23.85 1.07
CA LEU A 129 11.13 22.65 0.49
C LEU A 129 12.55 22.92 -0.05
N LEU A 130 12.83 24.15 -0.47
CA LEU A 130 14.15 24.59 -0.87
C LEU A 130 14.98 25.10 0.31
N LEU A 131 14.47 25.07 1.56
CA LEU A 131 15.10 25.65 2.76
C LEU A 131 15.49 27.13 2.55
N ARG A 132 14.66 27.91 1.86
CA ARG A 132 14.87 29.34 1.54
C ARG A 132 13.79 30.25 2.10
N ASP A 133 12.96 29.71 2.98
CA ASP A 133 11.93 30.42 3.73
C ASP A 133 12.53 31.32 4.81
N ASP A 134 13.68 30.93 5.37
CA ASP A 134 14.49 31.69 6.32
C ASP A 134 15.98 31.35 6.09
N GLU A 135 16.86 32.35 6.15
CA GLU A 135 18.30 32.16 5.87
C GLU A 135 19.01 31.37 6.96
N GLU A 136 18.68 31.61 8.22
CA GLU A 136 19.37 31.02 9.38
C GLU A 136 18.64 29.81 9.93
N ASN A 137 17.31 29.82 9.88
CA ASN A 137 16.49 28.85 10.59
C ASN A 137 15.25 28.44 9.78
N PRO A 138 15.42 27.82 8.60
CA PRO A 138 14.31 27.36 7.77
C PRO A 138 13.44 26.31 8.49
N ILE A 139 12.15 26.24 8.16
CA ILE A 139 11.17 25.44 8.91
C ILE A 139 11.53 23.94 8.99
N LEU A 140 12.11 23.36 7.94
CA LEU A 140 12.52 21.96 7.97
C LEU A 140 13.66 21.71 8.98
N LEU A 141 14.55 22.70 9.17
CA LEU A 141 15.58 22.67 10.21
C LEU A 141 14.96 22.87 11.60
N GLN A 142 13.96 23.75 11.73
CA GLN A 142 13.18 23.87 12.96
C GLN A 142 12.52 22.55 13.36
N MET A 143 11.96 21.83 12.38
CA MET A 143 11.33 20.51 12.57
C MET A 143 12.32 19.37 12.89
N ALA A 144 13.61 19.66 12.94
CA ALA A 144 14.67 18.76 13.41
C ALA A 144 15.09 19.04 14.86
N LYS A 145 14.50 20.06 15.51
CA LYS A 145 14.76 20.39 16.91
C LYS A 145 14.05 19.44 17.87
N ARG A 146 14.52 19.47 19.12
CA ARG A 146 14.14 18.55 20.21
C ARG A 146 12.64 18.30 20.32
N GLU A 147 11.80 19.34 20.34
CA GLU A 147 10.34 19.20 20.54
C GLU A 147 9.65 18.37 19.44
N TYR A 148 10.14 18.46 18.20
CA TYR A 148 9.62 17.66 17.09
C TYR A 148 10.12 16.21 17.16
N LEU A 149 11.39 16.02 17.55
CA LEU A 149 11.98 14.70 17.70
C LEU A 149 11.34 13.92 18.85
N GLU A 150 11.11 14.55 19.99
CA GLU A 150 10.41 13.95 21.13
C GLU A 150 9.00 13.52 20.74
N ALA A 151 8.26 14.38 20.04
CA ALA A 151 6.92 14.04 19.55
C ALA A 151 6.92 12.87 18.55
N LEU A 152 7.89 12.82 17.64
CA LEU A 152 8.04 11.71 16.68
C LEU A 152 8.53 10.41 17.35
N HIS A 153 9.32 10.52 18.42
CA HIS A 153 9.82 9.37 19.17
C HIS A 153 8.68 8.58 19.84
N LEU A 154 7.57 9.24 20.17
CA LEU A 154 6.38 8.59 20.77
C LEU A 154 5.77 7.50 19.88
N PHE A 155 5.88 7.61 18.56
CA PHE A 155 5.36 6.57 17.66
C PHE A 155 6.17 5.29 17.84
N GLU A 156 5.48 4.18 18.08
CA GLU A 156 6.15 2.88 18.21
C GLU A 156 6.93 2.51 16.95
N LYS A 157 6.34 2.77 15.78
CA LYS A 157 6.94 2.49 14.48
C LYS A 157 7.02 3.72 13.61
N ARG A 158 8.22 3.97 13.09
CA ARG A 158 8.49 4.97 12.04
C ARG A 158 9.00 4.25 10.80
N VAL A 159 8.28 4.38 9.69
CA VAL A 159 8.59 3.65 8.45
C VAL A 159 8.64 4.62 7.26
N THR A 160 9.69 4.54 6.46
CA THR A 160 9.80 5.29 5.20
C THR A 160 9.74 4.34 4.00
N TYR A 161 8.92 4.68 3.00
CA TYR A 161 8.86 4.02 1.70
C TYR A 161 9.40 4.96 0.64
N SER A 162 10.52 4.57 0.05
CA SER A 162 11.32 5.43 -0.81
C SER A 162 11.50 4.78 -2.17
N TYR A 163 11.25 5.53 -3.24
CA TYR A 163 11.45 5.00 -4.59
C TYR A 163 12.92 5.02 -4.97
N CYS A 164 13.45 3.88 -5.41
CA CYS A 164 14.82 3.76 -5.86
C CYS A 164 14.89 3.44 -7.35
N LYS A 165 15.57 4.30 -8.13
CA LYS A 165 15.97 4.04 -9.52
C LYS A 165 17.46 3.70 -9.57
N SER A 166 17.87 2.82 -10.50
CA SER A 166 19.26 2.39 -10.64
C SER A 166 20.26 3.53 -10.88
N ASN A 167 19.83 4.68 -11.42
CA ASN A 167 20.68 5.81 -11.75
C ASN A 167 20.08 7.10 -11.17
N SER A 168 20.61 7.55 -10.02
CA SER A 168 20.44 8.87 -9.41
C SER A 168 19.00 9.39 -9.28
N SER A 169 18.39 9.19 -8.11
CA SER A 169 17.23 10.00 -7.71
C SER A 169 17.48 10.67 -6.37
N SER A 170 17.70 11.98 -6.40
CA SER A 170 17.68 12.88 -5.25
C SER A 170 16.45 12.72 -4.34
N GLN A 171 15.33 12.25 -4.90
CA GLN A 171 14.12 11.89 -4.17
C GLN A 171 14.33 10.70 -3.23
N TYR A 172 15.15 9.72 -3.63
CA TYR A 172 15.46 8.57 -2.78
C TYR A 172 16.13 9.06 -1.50
N ARG A 173 17.18 9.87 -1.61
CA ARG A 173 17.93 10.44 -0.49
C ARG A 173 17.04 11.07 0.58
N THR A 174 16.15 11.98 0.16
CA THR A 174 15.28 12.73 1.07
C THR A 174 14.16 11.87 1.66
N SER A 175 13.61 10.94 0.89
CA SER A 175 12.53 10.06 1.38
C SER A 175 13.03 8.88 2.22
N SER A 176 14.25 8.40 1.97
CA SER A 176 14.86 7.30 2.70
C SER A 176 15.62 7.74 3.94
N LEU A 177 15.81 9.06 4.14
CA LEU A 177 16.63 9.62 5.19
C LEU A 177 18.05 9.02 5.14
N LYS A 178 18.72 9.23 4.00
CA LYS A 178 20.10 8.81 3.76
C LYS A 178 20.91 9.93 3.11
N ARG A 179 22.24 9.80 3.08
CA ARG A 179 23.14 10.68 2.30
C ARG A 179 23.19 10.30 0.82
N ARG A 180 23.12 9.00 0.52
CA ARG A 180 23.19 8.52 -0.87
C ARG A 180 21.89 8.72 -1.65
N SER A 181 22.04 9.03 -2.94
CA SER A 181 20.94 9.17 -3.90
C SER A 181 20.55 7.87 -4.61
N THR A 182 21.24 6.76 -4.29
CA THR A 182 21.00 5.43 -4.85
C THR A 182 21.15 4.36 -3.76
N LEU A 183 20.36 3.29 -3.89
CA LEU A 183 20.53 2.05 -3.14
C LEU A 183 21.43 1.11 -3.92
N ASN A 184 22.40 0.47 -3.26
CA ASN A 184 23.09 -0.66 -3.86
C ASN A 184 22.21 -1.90 -3.75
N LEU A 185 21.66 -2.35 -4.88
CA LEU A 185 20.79 -3.53 -4.89
C LEU A 185 21.57 -4.84 -4.73
N ALA A 186 22.91 -4.82 -4.84
CA ALA A 186 23.74 -6.00 -4.67
C ALA A 186 23.71 -6.48 -3.20
N GLY A 187 23.06 -7.62 -2.96
CA GLY A 187 22.93 -8.22 -1.62
C GLY A 187 21.63 -7.89 -0.88
N GLN A 188 20.81 -6.97 -1.42
CA GLN A 188 19.48 -6.69 -0.86
C GLN A 188 18.52 -7.84 -1.17
N LYS A 189 17.81 -8.32 -0.15
CA LYS A 189 16.81 -9.38 -0.30
C LYS A 189 15.42 -8.76 -0.37
N PRO A 190 14.59 -9.16 -1.34
CA PRO A 190 13.16 -8.87 -1.29
C PRO A 190 12.55 -9.34 0.03
N ILE A 191 11.57 -8.59 0.53
CA ILE A 191 10.81 -8.98 1.73
C ILE A 191 10.09 -10.30 1.50
N ASP A 192 9.59 -10.48 0.28
CA ASP A 192 8.97 -11.70 -0.19
C ASP A 192 9.39 -11.95 -1.64
N THR A 193 9.71 -13.20 -1.98
CA THR A 193 9.89 -13.65 -3.36
C THR A 193 8.68 -13.35 -4.25
N SER A 194 7.47 -13.23 -3.69
CA SER A 194 6.26 -12.79 -4.40
C SER A 194 6.21 -11.27 -4.65
N GLN A 195 7.00 -10.48 -3.90
CA GLN A 195 7.10 -9.02 -4.00
C GLN A 195 8.56 -8.57 -4.25
N PRO A 196 9.19 -8.94 -5.38
CA PRO A 196 10.62 -8.71 -5.64
C PRO A 196 11.02 -7.23 -5.76
N HIS A 197 10.04 -6.32 -5.70
CA HIS A 197 10.18 -4.88 -5.90
C HIS A 197 10.13 -4.09 -4.59
N ILE A 198 10.06 -4.75 -3.41
CA ILE A 198 10.23 -4.07 -2.12
C ILE A 198 11.35 -4.74 -1.35
N VAL A 199 12.35 -3.94 -1.02
CA VAL A 199 13.52 -4.37 -0.26
C VAL A 199 13.61 -3.56 1.03
N VAL A 200 14.05 -4.21 2.10
CA VAL A 200 14.43 -3.51 3.33
C VAL A 200 15.78 -2.87 3.07
N ASP A 201 15.87 -1.56 3.25
CA ASP A 201 17.14 -0.86 3.12
C ASP A 201 17.89 -0.89 4.46
N SER A 202 18.71 -1.92 4.63
CA SER A 202 19.53 -2.13 5.83
C SER A 202 20.96 -1.60 5.69
N GLU A 203 21.30 -0.90 4.61
CA GLU A 203 22.66 -0.37 4.44
C GLU A 203 22.95 0.71 5.47
N ALA A 204 24.12 0.63 6.11
CA ALA A 204 24.64 1.72 6.93
C ALA A 204 24.80 2.97 6.07
N ASP A 205 24.36 4.12 6.57
CA ASP A 205 24.65 5.38 5.91
C ASP A 205 26.16 5.67 6.02
N MET A 206 26.76 6.07 4.91
CA MET A 206 28.22 6.28 4.85
C MET A 206 28.55 7.72 5.23
N VAL A 207 29.79 7.94 5.69
CA VAL A 207 30.26 9.27 6.11
C VAL A 207 30.17 10.27 4.94
N ALA A 208 29.70 11.47 5.24
CA ALA A 208 29.41 12.55 4.28
C ALA A 208 30.59 12.92 3.39
N ASP A 209 30.27 13.40 2.18
CA ASP A 209 31.21 14.17 1.35
C ASP A 209 31.34 15.59 1.96
N PRO A 210 32.56 16.12 2.21
CA PRO A 210 32.76 17.43 2.84
C PRO A 210 32.04 18.63 2.20
N GLU A 211 31.55 18.50 0.96
CA GLU A 211 30.83 19.55 0.23
C GLU A 211 29.30 19.54 0.42
N GLU A 212 28.74 18.64 1.25
CA GLU A 212 27.29 18.58 1.49
C GLU A 212 26.76 19.71 2.41
N ASP A 213 25.60 20.26 2.02
CA ASP A 213 24.91 21.38 2.67
C ASP A 213 24.62 21.16 4.16
N ASN A 214 25.02 22.12 5.01
CA ASN A 214 24.97 22.00 6.45
C ASN A 214 23.54 21.73 6.99
N HIS A 215 22.52 22.40 6.45
CA HIS A 215 21.15 22.27 6.98
C HIS A 215 20.54 20.89 6.72
N GLU A 216 20.71 20.33 5.52
CA GLU A 216 20.17 19.00 5.21
C GLU A 216 20.87 17.91 6.04
N ASN A 217 22.17 18.08 6.28
CA ASN A 217 22.97 17.19 7.11
C ASN A 217 22.55 17.24 8.58
N GLU A 218 22.27 18.43 9.10
CA GLU A 218 21.73 18.61 10.45
C GLU A 218 20.36 17.95 10.59
N ILE A 219 19.45 18.16 9.63
CA ILE A 219 18.13 17.52 9.62
C ILE A 219 18.26 16.00 9.56
N LEU A 220 19.11 15.48 8.69
CA LEU A 220 19.33 14.05 8.54
C LEU A 220 19.88 13.44 9.84
N ASN A 221 20.96 14.01 10.39
CA ASN A 221 21.55 13.56 11.65
C ASN A 221 20.52 13.61 12.79
N ALA A 222 19.59 14.55 12.75
CA ALA A 222 18.54 14.66 13.75
C ALA A 222 17.49 13.56 13.64
N LEU A 223 17.03 13.28 12.42
CA LEU A 223 16.02 12.27 12.15
C LEU A 223 16.58 10.86 12.26
N ASP A 224 17.85 10.64 11.95
CA ASP A 224 18.51 9.33 12.04
C ASP A 224 18.64 8.83 13.49
N ARG A 225 18.58 9.73 14.48
CA ARG A 225 18.48 9.38 15.91
C ARG A 225 17.18 8.68 16.28
N LEU A 226 16.17 8.75 15.42
CA LEU A 226 14.91 8.05 15.62
C LEU A 226 15.01 6.71 14.87
N GLU A 227 14.77 5.58 15.52
CA GLU A 227 14.89 4.26 14.88
C GLU A 227 13.86 4.13 13.73
N TRP A 228 14.30 4.34 12.48
CA TRP A 228 13.47 4.25 11.27
C TRP A 228 13.65 2.90 10.58
N LYS A 229 12.53 2.26 10.25
CA LYS A 229 12.49 1.18 9.27
C LYS A 229 12.44 1.78 7.87
N ARG A 230 13.46 1.50 7.06
CA ARG A 230 13.59 2.05 5.71
C ARG A 230 13.25 1.00 4.66
N MET A 231 12.33 1.33 3.78
CA MET A 231 11.80 0.46 2.73
C MET A 231 12.09 1.10 1.38
N ALA A 232 12.70 0.36 0.46
CA ALA A 232 12.94 0.82 -0.89
C ALA A 232 12.03 0.08 -1.89
N ILE A 233 11.39 0.87 -2.75
CA ILE A 233 10.54 0.38 -3.84
C ILE A 233 11.39 0.38 -5.11
N VAL A 234 11.66 -0.81 -5.65
CA VAL A 234 12.59 -1.07 -6.76
C VAL A 234 11.79 -1.44 -8.01
N SER A 235 11.77 -0.56 -9.01
CA SER A 235 11.13 -0.89 -10.29
C SER A 235 12.05 -1.70 -11.20
N GLY A 236 11.51 -2.76 -11.82
CA GLY A 236 12.13 -3.43 -12.96
C GLY A 236 12.34 -2.45 -14.13
N LYS A 237 13.37 -2.71 -14.94
CA LYS A 237 13.84 -1.81 -16.01
C LYS A 237 12.69 -1.40 -16.96
N SER A 238 12.43 -0.09 -16.99
CA SER A 238 11.55 0.66 -17.91
C SER A 238 10.06 0.74 -17.56
N PHE A 239 9.65 1.79 -16.82
CA PHE A 239 8.59 2.73 -17.22
C PHE A 239 8.51 3.90 -16.23
N PHE A 240 8.51 5.13 -16.76
CA PHE A 240 8.36 6.48 -16.18
C PHE A 240 9.00 6.88 -14.83
N SER A 241 9.50 8.12 -14.83
CA SER A 241 10.23 8.84 -13.79
C SER A 241 9.65 8.76 -12.37
N SER A 242 10.49 9.09 -11.38
CA SER A 242 10.16 9.31 -9.96
C SER A 242 8.94 10.22 -9.68
N LEU A 243 8.41 10.91 -10.70
CA LEU A 243 7.09 11.54 -10.65
C LEU A 243 5.93 10.55 -10.46
N ASP A 244 6.07 9.25 -10.74
CA ASP A 244 4.90 8.37 -10.83
C ASP A 244 4.30 8.01 -9.47
N ILE A 245 5.11 7.67 -8.45
CA ILE A 245 4.58 7.48 -7.08
C ILE A 245 3.96 8.78 -6.55
N SER A 246 4.49 9.93 -6.96
CA SER A 246 3.93 11.25 -6.62
C SER A 246 2.64 11.60 -7.38
N LYS A 247 2.20 10.78 -8.34
CA LYS A 247 0.96 10.96 -9.11
C LYS A 247 -0.11 9.99 -8.60
N SER A 248 -1.35 10.49 -8.55
CA SER A 248 -2.53 9.72 -8.15
C SER A 248 -2.78 8.44 -8.93
N GLU A 249 -2.33 8.38 -10.18
CA GLU A 249 -2.54 7.21 -11.05
C GLU A 249 -1.70 6.01 -10.64
N PHE A 250 -0.51 6.19 -10.03
CA PHE A 250 0.32 5.06 -9.58
C PHE A 250 -0.44 4.12 -8.67
N TRP A 251 -1.19 4.68 -7.72
CA TRP A 251 -1.96 3.94 -6.73
C TRP A 251 -3.08 3.11 -7.34
N LYS A 252 -3.52 3.44 -8.55
CA LYS A 252 -4.52 2.68 -9.32
C LYS A 252 -3.90 1.57 -10.17
N THR A 253 -2.57 1.49 -10.22
CA THR A 253 -1.86 0.45 -11.00
C THR A 253 -1.61 -0.81 -10.17
N LYS A 254 -1.47 -1.94 -10.85
CA LYS A 254 -1.00 -3.20 -10.25
C LYS A 254 0.35 -3.11 -9.53
N ASN A 255 1.17 -2.11 -9.87
CA ASN A 255 2.50 -1.92 -9.26
C ASN A 255 2.42 -1.29 -7.86
N ALA A 256 1.34 -0.59 -7.52
CA ALA A 256 1.13 -0.06 -6.18
C ALA A 256 0.68 -1.15 -5.19
N PHE A 257 0.02 -2.20 -5.69
CA PHE A 257 -0.58 -3.23 -4.86
C PHE A 257 0.38 -3.78 -3.78
N PRO A 258 1.63 -4.15 -4.09
CA PRO A 258 2.44 -4.79 -3.07
C PRO A 258 3.09 -3.75 -2.14
N VAL A 259 3.20 -2.48 -2.55
CA VAL A 259 3.51 -1.36 -1.64
C VAL A 259 2.39 -1.19 -0.61
N ILE A 260 1.13 -1.21 -1.06
CA ILE A 260 -0.05 -1.17 -0.19
C ILE A 260 -0.04 -2.35 0.78
N GLN A 261 0.29 -3.55 0.30
CA GLN A 261 0.37 -4.74 1.15
C GLN A 261 1.50 -4.61 2.18
N SER A 262 2.67 -4.13 1.78
CA SER A 262 3.78 -3.88 2.69
C SER A 262 3.41 -2.85 3.77
N ILE A 263 2.67 -1.81 3.41
CA ILE A 263 2.12 -0.86 4.40
C ILE A 263 1.18 -1.58 5.35
N ALA A 264 0.26 -2.40 4.83
CA ALA A 264 -0.69 -3.17 5.62
C ALA A 264 -0.02 -4.11 6.64
N THR A 265 1.12 -4.72 6.31
CA THR A 265 1.86 -5.57 7.26
C THR A 265 2.46 -4.77 8.43
N GLN A 266 2.67 -3.45 8.29
CA GLN A 266 3.13 -2.63 9.41
C GLN A 266 2.08 -2.54 10.52
N PHE A 267 0.79 -2.69 10.17
CA PHE A 267 -0.34 -2.69 11.10
C PHE A 267 -0.64 -4.07 11.71
N GLU A 268 -0.17 -5.16 11.09
CA GLU A 268 -0.56 -6.52 11.48
C GLU A 268 -0.12 -6.90 12.90
N SER A 269 1.06 -6.46 13.35
CA SER A 269 1.52 -6.80 14.71
C SER A 269 0.63 -6.22 15.80
N HIS A 270 0.01 -5.06 15.57
CA HIS A 270 -0.89 -4.41 16.52
C HIS A 270 -2.29 -4.98 16.47
N VAL A 271 -2.67 -5.57 15.34
CA VAL A 271 -4.00 -6.14 15.13
C VAL A 271 -4.11 -7.51 15.78
N VAL A 272 -2.99 -8.20 16.01
CA VAL A 272 -2.95 -9.42 16.83
C VAL A 272 -3.33 -9.08 18.29
N ASP A 273 -2.85 -7.97 18.84
CA ASP A 273 -3.21 -7.51 20.19
C ASP A 273 -4.60 -6.84 20.26
N LEU A 274 -5.06 -6.16 19.20
CA LEU A 274 -6.43 -5.61 19.13
C LEU A 274 -7.52 -6.69 18.92
N LYS A 275 -7.13 -7.91 18.53
CA LYS A 275 -8.03 -9.06 18.35
C LYS A 275 -8.20 -9.91 19.59
N GLU A 276 -7.55 -9.60 20.71
CA GLU A 276 -7.83 -10.26 21.98
C GLU A 276 -9.11 -9.75 22.68
N THR A 277 -9.78 -8.75 22.14
CA THR A 277 -11.19 -8.49 22.50
C THR A 277 -12.11 -9.14 21.47
N GLU A 278 -12.62 -10.32 21.87
CA GLU A 278 -13.72 -11.09 21.29
C GLU A 278 -13.43 -11.88 20.01
N LYS A 279 -12.73 -13.00 20.18
CA LYS A 279 -13.16 -14.24 19.51
C LYS A 279 -14.64 -14.43 19.87
N PRO A 280 -15.59 -14.53 18.91
CA PRO A 280 -16.95 -14.93 19.27
C PRO A 280 -16.85 -16.25 20.01
N ALA A 281 -17.31 -16.26 21.26
CA ALA A 281 -17.61 -17.50 21.94
C ALA A 281 -18.69 -18.18 21.09
N SER A 282 -18.34 -19.33 20.50
CA SER A 282 -19.12 -20.16 19.57
C SER A 282 -19.26 -19.65 18.12
N PRO A 283 -19.20 -20.56 17.11
CA PRO A 283 -19.53 -20.22 15.72
C PRO A 283 -20.96 -19.68 15.62
N PRO A 284 -21.24 -18.77 14.67
CA PRO A 284 -22.57 -18.18 14.52
C PRO A 284 -23.62 -19.28 14.36
N THR A 285 -24.62 -19.26 15.23
CA THR A 285 -25.74 -20.22 15.23
C THR A 285 -26.70 -19.84 14.10
N GLY A 286 -26.39 -20.24 12.88
CA GLY A 286 -27.24 -19.98 11.71
C GLY A 286 -26.67 -20.54 10.42
N ASP A 287 -27.47 -20.48 9.36
CA ASP A 287 -27.08 -20.91 8.02
C ASP A 287 -26.20 -19.85 7.37
N VAL A 288 -24.96 -20.21 7.07
CA VAL A 288 -23.96 -19.29 6.50
C VAL A 288 -24.02 -19.32 4.98
N HIS A 289 -24.02 -18.13 4.37
CA HIS A 289 -23.75 -17.92 2.96
C HIS A 289 -22.28 -17.57 2.75
N LEU A 290 -21.54 -18.51 2.19
CA LEU A 290 -20.13 -18.33 1.81
C LEU A 290 -20.02 -17.77 0.38
N VAL A 291 -19.35 -16.64 0.22
CA VAL A 291 -18.98 -16.10 -1.10
C VAL A 291 -17.48 -16.26 -1.30
N VAL A 292 -17.11 -17.05 -2.31
CA VAL A 292 -15.71 -17.32 -2.67
C VAL A 292 -15.28 -16.38 -3.80
N LEU A 293 -14.28 -15.55 -3.55
CA LEU A 293 -13.71 -14.61 -4.52
C LEU A 293 -12.36 -15.13 -5.02
N ILE A 294 -12.20 -15.30 -6.33
CA ILE A 294 -11.05 -15.98 -6.92
C ILE A 294 -10.34 -15.06 -7.92
N HIS A 295 -9.04 -14.82 -7.71
CA HIS A 295 -8.20 -13.94 -8.52
C HIS A 295 -7.74 -14.59 -9.85
N GLY A 296 -7.19 -13.76 -10.74
CA GLY A 296 -6.71 -14.16 -12.07
C GLY A 296 -5.27 -14.66 -12.10
N LEU A 297 -4.72 -14.80 -13.32
CA LEU A 297 -3.32 -15.16 -13.57
C LEU A 297 -2.38 -14.11 -12.99
N ASP A 298 -1.33 -14.51 -12.27
CA ASP A 298 -0.43 -13.64 -11.50
C ASP A 298 -1.12 -12.67 -10.52
N GLY A 299 -2.38 -12.97 -10.21
CA GLY A 299 -3.17 -12.19 -9.29
C GLY A 299 -2.96 -12.56 -7.83
N PHE A 300 -3.57 -11.77 -6.97
CA PHE A 300 -3.64 -11.96 -5.53
C PHE A 300 -5.09 -11.90 -5.06
N ASN A 301 -5.39 -12.42 -3.87
CA ASN A 301 -6.74 -12.40 -3.30
C ASN A 301 -7.30 -10.97 -3.15
N THR A 302 -6.40 -10.01 -3.00
CA THR A 302 -6.64 -8.57 -2.92
C THR A 302 -7.12 -7.94 -4.22
N ASP A 303 -6.89 -8.55 -5.39
CA ASP A 303 -7.52 -8.10 -6.65
C ASP A 303 -9.06 -8.16 -6.54
N MET A 304 -9.56 -9.00 -5.62
CA MET A 304 -10.98 -9.12 -5.31
C MET A 304 -11.41 -8.31 -4.09
N ALA A 305 -10.51 -7.57 -3.43
CA ALA A 305 -10.78 -6.86 -2.18
C ALA A 305 -11.88 -5.81 -2.34
N PHE A 306 -11.86 -5.03 -3.43
CA PHE A 306 -12.89 -4.03 -3.70
C PHE A 306 -14.29 -4.66 -3.75
N ILE A 307 -14.44 -5.77 -4.49
CA ILE A 307 -15.69 -6.52 -4.60
C ILE A 307 -16.10 -7.06 -3.22
N GLY A 308 -15.17 -7.68 -2.49
CA GLY A 308 -15.43 -8.22 -1.16
C GLY A 308 -15.87 -7.15 -0.15
N ALA A 309 -15.24 -5.98 -0.17
CA ALA A 309 -15.58 -4.86 0.71
C ALA A 309 -16.98 -4.31 0.40
N ARG A 310 -17.34 -4.15 -0.88
CA ARG A 310 -18.68 -3.69 -1.29
C ARG A 310 -19.77 -4.68 -0.91
N LEU A 311 -19.52 -5.98 -1.07
CA LEU A 311 -20.46 -7.02 -0.65
C LEU A 311 -20.66 -7.03 0.87
N LYS A 312 -19.59 -6.97 1.66
CA LYS A 312 -19.69 -6.88 3.14
C LYS A 312 -20.45 -5.65 3.60
N SER A 313 -20.15 -4.48 3.01
CA SER A 313 -20.84 -3.24 3.35
C SER A 313 -22.34 -3.29 3.02
N ARG A 314 -22.72 -3.96 1.92
CA ARG A 314 -24.13 -4.11 1.52
C ARG A 314 -24.89 -5.13 2.37
N PHE A 315 -24.19 -6.14 2.86
CA PHE A 315 -24.74 -7.27 3.63
C PHE A 315 -23.95 -7.46 4.95
N PRO A 316 -24.14 -6.60 5.96
CA PRO A 316 -23.31 -6.56 7.17
C PRO A 316 -23.67 -7.65 8.20
N SER A 317 -24.00 -8.87 7.76
CA SER A 317 -24.41 -9.98 8.63
C SER A 317 -23.24 -10.93 8.91
N PRO A 318 -23.08 -11.46 10.15
CA PRO A 318 -22.10 -12.51 10.44
C PRO A 318 -22.39 -13.82 9.70
N LEU A 319 -23.62 -14.01 9.20
CA LEU A 319 -24.00 -15.16 8.35
C LEU A 319 -23.60 -14.99 6.88
N PHE A 320 -23.15 -13.80 6.48
CA PHE A 320 -22.69 -13.51 5.13
C PHE A 320 -21.15 -13.42 5.10
N LYS A 321 -20.50 -14.52 4.72
CA LYS A 321 -19.05 -14.68 4.83
C LYS A 321 -18.37 -14.54 3.47
N ILE A 322 -17.30 -13.74 3.40
CA ILE A 322 -16.44 -13.65 2.22
C ILE A 322 -15.16 -14.45 2.47
N LEU A 323 -14.83 -15.35 1.53
CA LEU A 323 -13.55 -16.06 1.45
C LEU A 323 -12.83 -15.63 0.17
N ALA A 324 -11.60 -15.14 0.28
CA ALA A 324 -10.73 -14.83 -0.85
C ALA A 324 -9.41 -15.61 -0.70
N PRO A 325 -9.30 -16.81 -1.29
CA PRO A 325 -8.17 -17.72 -1.04
C PRO A 325 -6.83 -17.17 -1.53
N GLU A 326 -5.78 -17.34 -0.72
CA GLU A 326 -4.40 -16.95 -1.03
C GLU A 326 -3.58 -18.10 -1.66
N CYS A 327 -4.16 -19.30 -1.68
CA CYS A 327 -3.49 -20.55 -2.02
C CYS A 327 -2.90 -20.63 -3.44
N ASN A 328 -3.20 -19.66 -4.31
CA ASN A 328 -2.72 -19.59 -5.69
C ASN A 328 -1.71 -18.46 -5.95
N HIS A 329 -1.31 -17.69 -4.94
CA HIS A 329 -0.27 -16.67 -5.10
C HIS A 329 1.03 -17.29 -5.61
N GLY A 330 1.59 -16.75 -6.70
CA GLY A 330 2.80 -17.26 -7.35
C GLY A 330 2.68 -18.66 -7.97
N ARG A 331 1.47 -19.26 -8.00
CA ARG A 331 1.23 -20.64 -8.45
C ARG A 331 0.16 -20.73 -9.55
N THR A 332 -0.08 -19.66 -10.30
CA THR A 332 -1.16 -19.62 -11.30
C THR A 332 -0.82 -20.35 -12.62
N TYR A 333 0.42 -20.80 -12.79
CA TYR A 333 0.93 -21.44 -14.00
C TYR A 333 0.91 -22.98 -13.98
N ASP A 334 0.55 -23.60 -12.85
CA ASP A 334 0.64 -25.05 -12.66
C ASP A 334 -0.60 -25.84 -13.10
N GLY A 335 -1.60 -25.17 -13.67
CA GLY A 335 -2.81 -25.78 -14.22
C GLY A 335 -4.11 -25.35 -13.52
N ILE A 336 -5.22 -25.36 -14.26
CA ILE A 336 -6.56 -25.01 -13.73
C ILE A 336 -6.98 -25.96 -12.60
N LEU A 337 -6.81 -27.27 -12.79
CA LEU A 337 -7.17 -28.28 -11.80
C LEU A 337 -6.37 -28.09 -10.50
N ALA A 338 -5.05 -27.91 -10.60
CA ALA A 338 -4.19 -27.72 -9.44
C ALA A 338 -4.62 -26.50 -8.61
N GLY A 339 -4.88 -25.37 -9.26
CA GLY A 339 -5.36 -24.16 -8.58
C GLY A 339 -6.77 -24.30 -7.99
N ALA A 340 -7.68 -25.00 -8.66
CA ALA A 340 -9.02 -25.28 -8.17
C ALA A 340 -9.02 -26.22 -6.96
N THR A 341 -8.18 -27.27 -6.96
CA THR A 341 -8.03 -28.19 -5.83
C THR A 341 -7.51 -27.48 -4.58
N ARG A 342 -6.58 -26.52 -4.73
CA ARG A 342 -6.13 -25.71 -3.60
C ARG A 342 -7.25 -24.83 -3.03
N ILE A 343 -8.02 -24.19 -3.90
CA ILE A 343 -9.20 -23.40 -3.48
C ILE A 343 -10.21 -24.31 -2.78
N TYR A 344 -10.41 -25.52 -3.30
CA TYR A 344 -11.35 -26.48 -2.74
C TYR A 344 -10.97 -26.86 -1.30
N ALA A 345 -9.68 -27.09 -1.03
CA ALA A 345 -9.19 -27.31 0.34
C ALA A 345 -9.50 -26.12 1.27
N CYS A 346 -9.32 -24.87 0.80
CA CYS A 346 -9.69 -23.69 1.58
C CYS A 346 -11.20 -23.63 1.88
N VAL A 347 -12.05 -24.01 0.92
CA VAL A 347 -13.51 -24.08 1.11
C VAL A 347 -13.88 -25.18 2.12
N GLN A 348 -13.22 -26.35 2.07
CA GLN A 348 -13.45 -27.42 3.03
C GLN A 348 -13.11 -27.02 4.47
N GLU A 349 -12.02 -26.30 4.68
CA GLU A 349 -11.68 -25.76 6.00
C GLU A 349 -12.75 -24.79 6.52
N GLU A 350 -13.29 -23.96 5.64
CA GLU A 350 -14.36 -23.02 6.00
C GLU A 350 -15.66 -23.73 6.39
N ILE A 351 -16.01 -24.81 5.69
CA ILE A 351 -17.17 -25.66 5.99
C ILE A 351 -17.01 -26.38 7.35
N LYS A 352 -15.78 -26.73 7.75
CA LYS A 352 -15.54 -27.33 9.08
C LYS A 352 -15.72 -26.32 10.22
N GLN A 353 -15.43 -25.05 9.95
CA GLN A 353 -15.46 -23.99 10.96
C GLN A 353 -16.83 -23.33 11.11
N THR A 354 -17.67 -23.37 10.06
CA THR A 354 -18.97 -22.70 10.03
C THR A 354 -20.05 -23.57 9.39
N ASN A 355 -21.31 -23.36 9.78
CA ASN A 355 -22.46 -24.08 9.19
C ASN A 355 -22.82 -23.50 7.81
N VAL A 356 -21.94 -23.68 6.82
CA VAL A 356 -22.16 -23.24 5.44
C VAL A 356 -23.35 -24.00 4.83
N LYS A 357 -24.39 -23.27 4.44
CA LYS A 357 -25.54 -23.81 3.69
C LYS A 357 -25.67 -23.26 2.29
N PHE A 358 -25.15 -22.07 2.04
CA PHE A 358 -25.23 -21.43 0.74
C PHE A 358 -23.84 -21.09 0.25
N ILE A 359 -23.58 -21.25 -1.05
CA ILE A 359 -22.30 -20.85 -1.64
C ILE A 359 -22.49 -20.04 -2.93
N SER A 360 -21.75 -18.95 -3.05
CA SER A 360 -21.58 -18.19 -4.30
C SER A 360 -20.11 -18.13 -4.67
N ILE A 361 -19.80 -18.18 -5.96
CA ILE A 361 -18.43 -18.13 -6.48
C ILE A 361 -18.32 -16.97 -7.46
N ILE A 362 -17.31 -16.12 -7.28
CA ILE A 362 -17.00 -15.00 -8.17
C ILE A 362 -15.53 -15.10 -8.59
N GLY A 363 -15.27 -15.25 -9.89
CA GLY A 363 -13.91 -15.39 -10.41
C GLY A 363 -13.57 -14.31 -11.44
N HIS A 364 -12.38 -13.72 -11.34
CA HIS A 364 -11.85 -12.78 -12.33
C HIS A 364 -10.82 -13.46 -13.24
N SER A 365 -10.95 -13.30 -14.56
CA SER A 365 -10.05 -13.88 -15.56
C SER A 365 -9.86 -15.39 -15.33
N LEU A 366 -8.62 -15.89 -15.16
CA LEU A 366 -8.30 -17.27 -14.79
C LEU A 366 -9.07 -17.76 -13.54
N GLY A 367 -9.39 -16.87 -12.61
CA GLY A 367 -10.17 -17.18 -11.41
C GLY A 367 -11.56 -17.71 -11.69
N GLY A 368 -12.18 -17.32 -12.82
CA GLY A 368 -13.42 -17.94 -13.26
C GLY A 368 -13.22 -19.39 -13.71
N MET A 369 -12.12 -19.69 -14.40
CA MET A 369 -11.80 -21.09 -14.78
C MET A 369 -11.59 -21.96 -13.54
N TYR A 370 -10.88 -21.43 -12.53
CA TYR A 370 -10.76 -22.08 -11.22
C TYR A 370 -12.13 -22.29 -10.56
N GLY A 371 -12.99 -21.26 -10.54
CA GLY A 371 -14.33 -21.34 -9.98
C GLY A 371 -15.20 -22.39 -10.64
N ARG A 372 -15.14 -22.52 -11.97
CA ARG A 372 -15.85 -23.57 -12.71
C ARG A 372 -15.35 -24.97 -12.37
N CYS A 373 -14.03 -25.15 -12.27
CA CYS A 373 -13.43 -26.43 -11.89
C CYS A 373 -13.76 -26.79 -10.43
N LEU A 374 -13.73 -25.81 -9.52
CA LEU A 374 -14.13 -25.95 -8.12
C LEU A 374 -15.58 -26.47 -7.99
N ILE A 375 -16.52 -25.91 -8.76
CA ILE A 375 -17.91 -26.40 -8.80
C ILE A 375 -17.95 -27.90 -9.14
N GLY A 376 -17.15 -28.32 -10.13
CA GLY A 376 -17.03 -29.73 -10.51
C GLY A 376 -16.50 -30.61 -9.36
N LEU A 377 -15.43 -30.17 -8.68
CA LEU A 377 -14.87 -30.88 -7.52
C LEU A 377 -15.89 -31.02 -6.38
N MET A 378 -16.58 -29.93 -6.05
CA MET A 378 -17.61 -29.93 -5.00
C MET A 378 -18.80 -30.84 -5.35
N TYR A 379 -19.16 -30.92 -6.63
CA TYR A 379 -20.24 -31.79 -7.10
C TYR A 379 -19.84 -33.27 -7.03
N GLN A 380 -18.61 -33.61 -7.43
CA GLN A 380 -18.07 -34.98 -7.36
C GLN A 380 -18.01 -35.50 -5.92
N ASP A 381 -17.66 -34.63 -4.97
CA ASP A 381 -17.63 -34.98 -3.54
C ASP A 381 -19.02 -34.97 -2.88
N GLY A 382 -20.08 -34.72 -3.66
CA GLY A 382 -21.46 -34.67 -3.17
C GLY A 382 -21.72 -33.56 -2.16
N LEU A 383 -20.86 -32.52 -2.11
CA LEU A 383 -21.09 -31.33 -1.29
C LEU A 383 -22.23 -30.49 -1.85
N ILE A 384 -22.21 -30.24 -3.16
CA ILE A 384 -23.30 -29.58 -3.88
C ILE A 384 -24.02 -30.59 -4.77
N PRO A 385 -25.36 -30.53 -4.89
CA PRO A 385 -26.27 -29.66 -4.15
C PRO A 385 -26.67 -30.22 -2.76
N ASN A 386 -26.18 -31.40 -2.38
CA ASN A 386 -26.79 -32.19 -1.29
C ASN A 386 -26.59 -31.60 0.12
N LYS A 387 -25.42 -31.01 0.39
CA LYS A 387 -25.06 -30.45 1.70
C LYS A 387 -25.06 -28.92 1.71
N ILE A 388 -24.70 -28.34 0.57
CA ILE A 388 -24.59 -26.89 0.35
C ILE A 388 -25.35 -26.55 -0.93
N GLN A 389 -26.22 -25.56 -0.85
CA GLN A 389 -26.95 -25.04 -1.99
C GLN A 389 -26.08 -24.02 -2.75
N PRO A 390 -25.75 -24.27 -4.02
CA PRO A 390 -25.11 -23.26 -4.86
C PRO A 390 -26.12 -22.15 -5.22
N ILE A 391 -25.71 -20.89 -5.10
CA ILE A 391 -26.54 -19.70 -5.34
C ILE A 391 -26.12 -18.98 -6.61
N ASN A 392 -24.90 -18.44 -6.65
CA ASN A 392 -24.40 -17.69 -7.81
C ASN A 392 -23.04 -18.23 -8.28
N TYR A 393 -22.85 -18.29 -9.59
CA TYR A 393 -21.53 -18.34 -10.21
C TYR A 393 -21.38 -17.14 -11.13
N ILE A 394 -20.41 -16.27 -10.84
CA ILE A 394 -20.15 -15.04 -11.59
C ILE A 394 -18.72 -15.07 -12.08
N SER A 395 -18.53 -14.90 -13.39
CA SER A 395 -17.21 -14.83 -14.00
C SER A 395 -16.99 -13.47 -14.65
N LEU A 396 -15.88 -12.81 -14.34
CA LEU A 396 -15.53 -11.47 -14.82
C LEU A 396 -14.35 -11.59 -15.78
N ALA A 397 -14.54 -11.22 -17.05
CA ALA A 397 -13.48 -11.32 -18.08
C ALA A 397 -12.81 -12.71 -18.18
N THR A 398 -13.56 -13.78 -17.89
CA THR A 398 -13.04 -15.15 -17.90
C THR A 398 -13.05 -15.74 -19.32
N PRO A 399 -11.93 -16.32 -19.78
CA PRO A 399 -11.84 -16.92 -21.12
C PRO A 399 -12.39 -18.35 -21.12
N HIS A 400 -13.71 -18.49 -21.00
CA HIS A 400 -14.39 -19.80 -20.92
C HIS A 400 -14.17 -20.70 -22.12
N LEU A 401 -13.91 -20.11 -23.29
CA LEU A 401 -13.70 -20.80 -24.56
C LEU A 401 -12.22 -20.89 -24.95
N GLY A 402 -11.31 -20.65 -23.99
CA GLY A 402 -9.90 -20.46 -24.27
C GLY A 402 -9.62 -19.09 -24.91
N SER A 403 -8.38 -18.89 -25.35
CA SER A 403 -7.93 -17.63 -25.98
C SER A 403 -7.38 -17.91 -27.37
N ARG A 404 -8.27 -18.12 -28.34
CA ARG A 404 -7.88 -18.40 -29.73
C ARG A 404 -7.44 -17.15 -30.51
N GLU A 405 -7.95 -15.96 -30.19
CA GLU A 405 -7.74 -14.76 -31.03
C GLU A 405 -6.42 -14.01 -30.80
N HIS A 406 -5.66 -14.31 -29.75
CA HIS A 406 -4.31 -13.74 -29.56
C HIS A 406 -3.31 -14.23 -30.63
N GLY A 407 -3.61 -15.32 -31.34
CA GLY A 407 -2.83 -15.83 -32.48
C GLY A 407 -2.80 -14.89 -33.70
N LYS A 408 -3.86 -14.09 -33.91
CA LYS A 408 -3.96 -13.19 -35.06
C LYS A 408 -3.19 -11.88 -34.89
N ILE A 409 -2.93 -11.45 -33.66
CA ILE A 409 -2.24 -10.18 -33.35
C ILE A 409 -0.72 -10.36 -33.30
N PHE A 410 -0.22 -11.56 -32.94
CA PHE A 410 1.20 -11.82 -32.72
C PHE A 410 1.83 -12.84 -33.70
N GLY A 411 1.07 -13.35 -34.67
CA GLY A 411 1.54 -14.30 -35.67
C GLY A 411 1.53 -15.76 -35.19
N GLU A 412 0.95 -16.64 -36.00
CA GLU A 412 0.60 -18.03 -35.65
C GLU A 412 1.79 -18.90 -35.20
N ASN A 413 3.02 -18.57 -35.63
CA ASN A 413 4.23 -19.31 -35.27
C ASN A 413 4.88 -18.85 -33.95
N VAL A 414 4.56 -17.64 -33.47
CA VAL A 414 5.13 -17.10 -32.23
C VAL A 414 4.22 -17.43 -31.04
N THR A 415 2.91 -17.50 -31.24
CA THR A 415 1.95 -17.78 -30.15
C THR A 415 2.02 -19.19 -29.61
N SER A 416 2.29 -20.22 -30.43
CA SER A 416 2.34 -21.61 -29.96
C SER A 416 3.57 -21.88 -29.09
N ALA A 417 4.72 -21.32 -29.50
CA ALA A 417 5.97 -21.42 -28.76
C ALA A 417 5.99 -20.48 -27.55
N VAL A 418 5.46 -19.26 -27.65
CA VAL A 418 5.46 -18.30 -26.54
C VAL A 418 4.35 -18.59 -25.52
N LEU A 419 3.11 -18.92 -25.91
CA LEU A 419 2.09 -19.34 -24.93
C LEU A 419 2.42 -20.70 -24.29
N GLY A 420 2.96 -21.64 -25.06
CA GLY A 420 3.35 -22.95 -24.55
C GLY A 420 4.54 -22.90 -23.57
N THR A 421 5.45 -21.93 -23.75
CA THR A 421 6.66 -21.79 -22.92
C THR A 421 6.47 -20.80 -21.77
N PHE A 422 5.61 -19.78 -21.89
CA PHE A 422 5.36 -18.78 -20.83
C PHE A 422 4.14 -19.04 -19.94
N ILE A 423 3.12 -19.81 -20.39
CA ILE A 423 1.85 -19.99 -19.63
C ILE A 423 1.78 -21.34 -18.90
N GLY A 424 2.87 -22.12 -18.90
CA GLY A 424 2.97 -23.37 -18.16
C GLY A 424 1.86 -24.39 -18.49
N ASN A 425 1.57 -25.28 -17.55
CA ASN A 425 0.49 -26.27 -17.72
C ASN A 425 -0.91 -25.62 -17.76
N THR A 426 -1.06 -24.40 -17.24
CA THR A 426 -2.31 -23.63 -17.33
C THR A 426 -2.66 -23.31 -18.78
N GLY A 427 -1.68 -22.92 -19.62
CA GLY A 427 -1.90 -22.55 -21.02
C GLY A 427 -2.38 -23.72 -21.90
N LYS A 428 -2.03 -24.96 -21.56
CA LYS A 428 -2.49 -26.15 -22.29
C LYS A 428 -4.01 -26.35 -22.21
N GLY A 429 -4.65 -25.91 -21.12
CA GLY A 429 -6.12 -25.96 -20.97
C GLY A 429 -6.87 -24.91 -21.81
N TRP A 430 -6.17 -24.00 -22.47
CA TRP A 430 -6.74 -22.90 -23.26
C TRP A 430 -6.68 -23.17 -24.76
N GLN A 431 -5.95 -24.21 -25.17
CA GLN A 431 -5.79 -24.65 -26.55
C GLN A 431 -6.78 -25.78 -26.83
N TYR A 432 -8.02 -25.42 -27.07
CA TYR A 432 -8.94 -26.28 -27.81
C TYR A 432 -9.25 -25.61 -29.11
#